data_AF-A0A7V8FHG2-F1
#
_entry.id   AF-A0A7V8FHG2-F1
#
_cell.length_a   1.000
_cell.length_b   1.000
_cell.length_c   1.000
_cell.angle_alpha   90.00
_cell.angle_beta   90.00
_cell.angle_gamma   90.00
#
_symmetry.space_group_name_H-M   'P 1'
#
loop_
_entity.id
_entity.type
_entity.pdbx_description
1 polymer ?
#
loop_
_entity_poly.entity_id
_entity_poly.type
_entity_poly.pdbx_seq_one_letter_code
_entity_poly.pdbx_strand_id
1 'polypeptide(L)'
;MDTLRLLDLEIDRPARRFCRDGQPLPVNGLSWTLLEVLLAHGTDVVEFDTLAAQVWAPAVVGEDAVSQRVKLLRQALGDDSRQPRYIRSVRGRGYQLCAAPKPMPPATGALHLRRGRAGVLAGGIAVVALLGTVLLWPRARPGSPAQPLLQRAAHYAEMGGRKQPAYACPVPAGVAG
;
A
#
# COMPACT_ATOMS: atom_id res chain seq x y z
N MET A 1 15.61 16.57 -12.36
CA MET A 1 16.14 15.28 -11.83
C MET A 1 16.16 15.45 -10.33
N ASP A 2 14.99 15.31 -9.71
CA ASP A 2 14.76 15.69 -8.31
C ASP A 2 14.89 14.46 -7.42
N THR A 3 16.09 13.88 -7.45
CA THR A 3 16.43 12.73 -6.61
C THR A 3 16.89 13.22 -5.25
N LEU A 4 16.27 12.68 -4.20
CA LEU A 4 16.62 13.00 -2.82
C LEU A 4 17.22 11.79 -2.14
N ARG A 5 18.08 12.04 -1.16
CA ARG A 5 18.62 11.04 -0.26
C ARG A 5 18.15 11.32 1.15
N LEU A 6 17.53 10.33 1.79
CA LEU A 6 17.16 10.34 3.20
C LEU A 6 17.89 9.20 3.90
N LEU A 7 19.00 9.51 4.55
CA LEU A 7 19.91 8.51 5.15
C LEU A 7 20.44 7.52 4.09
N ASP A 8 19.97 6.29 4.10
CA ASP A 8 20.23 5.18 3.17
C ASP A 8 19.13 4.97 2.12
N LEU A 9 18.06 5.78 2.18
CA LEU A 9 16.99 5.76 1.19
C LEU A 9 17.31 6.73 0.04
N GLU A 10 17.19 6.22 -1.17
CA GLU A 10 17.22 6.98 -2.42
C GLU A 10 15.78 7.17 -2.90
N ILE A 11 15.43 8.41 -3.23
CA ILE A 11 14.07 8.83 -3.49
C ILE A 11 14.04 9.48 -4.86
N ASP A 12 13.40 8.83 -5.82
CA ASP A 12 13.15 9.37 -7.14
C ASP A 12 11.71 9.92 -7.17
N ARG A 13 11.58 11.25 -7.00
CA ARG A 13 10.28 11.95 -7.03
C ARG A 13 9.55 11.78 -8.37
N PRO A 14 10.16 12.05 -9.54
CA PRO A 14 9.44 11.91 -10.81
C PRO A 14 9.07 10.46 -11.11
N ALA A 15 9.89 9.48 -10.73
CA ALA A 15 9.54 8.07 -10.91
C ALA A 15 8.65 7.50 -9.79
N ARG A 16 8.34 8.30 -8.76
CA ARG A 16 7.62 7.90 -7.54
C ARG A 16 8.14 6.60 -6.95
N ARG A 17 9.47 6.51 -6.80
CA ARG A 17 10.16 5.28 -6.37
C ARG A 17 11.08 5.54 -5.19
N PHE A 18 11.10 4.58 -4.28
CA PHE A 18 12.07 4.48 -3.20
C PHE A 18 12.99 3.30 -3.45
N CYS A 19 14.29 3.51 -3.31
CA CYS A 19 15.29 2.46 -3.36
C CYS A 19 16.11 2.48 -2.06
N ARG A 20 16.49 1.30 -1.58
CA ARG A 20 17.53 1.12 -0.57
C ARG A 20 18.60 0.24 -1.18
N ASP A 21 19.83 0.73 -1.23
CA ASP A 21 20.96 -0.01 -1.83
C ASP A 21 20.64 -0.54 -3.25
N GLY A 22 19.94 0.27 -4.05
CA GLY A 22 19.50 -0.08 -5.40
C GLY A 22 18.28 -1.02 -5.49
N GLN A 23 17.77 -1.55 -4.37
CA GLN A 23 16.57 -2.38 -4.34
C GLN A 23 15.31 -1.54 -4.15
N PRO A 24 14.28 -1.66 -5.01
CA PRO A 24 13.06 -0.88 -4.88
C PRO A 24 12.23 -1.34 -3.67
N LEU A 25 11.77 -0.39 -2.86
CA LEU A 25 10.86 -0.63 -1.74
C LEU A 25 9.39 -0.55 -2.19
N PRO A 26 8.49 -1.39 -1.65
CA PRO A 26 7.08 -1.43 -2.04
C PRO A 26 6.24 -0.31 -1.40
N VAL A 27 6.68 0.95 -1.52
CA VAL A 27 6.01 2.13 -0.97
C VAL A 27 5.21 2.83 -2.07
N ASN A 28 3.90 2.57 -2.13
CA ASN A 28 3.01 3.05 -3.20
C ASN A 28 1.76 3.75 -2.65
N GLY A 29 1.02 4.43 -3.53
CA GLY A 29 -0.28 5.02 -3.23
C GLY A 29 -0.22 6.06 -2.10
N LEU A 30 -1.12 5.94 -1.12
CA LEU A 30 -1.17 6.87 0.02
C LEU A 30 0.10 6.85 0.87
N SER A 31 0.83 5.73 0.93
CA SER A 31 2.10 5.67 1.66
C SER A 31 3.18 6.50 0.97
N TRP A 32 3.18 6.55 -0.37
CA TRP A 32 4.02 7.47 -1.14
C TRP A 32 3.64 8.91 -0.83
N THR A 33 2.35 9.26 -0.96
CA THR A 33 1.87 10.63 -0.75
C THR A 33 2.18 11.11 0.67
N LEU A 34 1.98 10.27 1.67
CA LEU A 34 2.33 10.57 3.06
C LEU A 34 3.82 10.90 3.22
N LEU A 35 4.70 10.08 2.64
CA LEU A 35 6.13 10.31 2.73
C LEU A 35 6.55 11.55 1.92
N GLU A 36 5.91 11.83 0.79
CA GLU A 36 6.15 13.03 0.00
C GLU A 36 5.83 14.31 0.78
N VAL A 37 4.70 14.35 1.50
CA VAL A 37 4.36 15.46 2.39
C VAL A 37 5.44 15.61 3.48
N LEU A 38 5.82 14.52 4.15
CA LEU A 38 6.88 14.56 5.16
C LEU A 38 8.23 15.06 4.58
N LEU A 39 8.58 14.66 3.36
CA LEU A 39 9.81 15.11 2.68
C LEU A 39 9.77 16.60 2.32
N ALA A 40 8.59 17.14 2.00
CA ALA A 40 8.42 18.57 1.72
C ALA A 40 8.59 19.43 2.98
N HIS A 41 8.13 18.93 4.12
CA HIS A 41 8.29 19.57 5.43
C HIS A 41 9.65 19.28 6.10
N GLY A 42 10.42 18.31 5.59
CA GLY A 42 11.73 17.97 6.11
C GLY A 42 11.69 17.56 7.57
N THR A 43 12.42 18.28 8.43
CA THR A 43 12.46 18.05 9.87
C THR A 43 11.43 18.88 10.64
N ASP A 44 10.46 19.51 10.01
CA ASP A 44 9.38 20.16 10.75
C ASP A 44 8.26 19.17 11.08
N VAL A 45 7.55 19.43 12.18
CA VAL A 45 6.44 18.59 12.60
C VAL A 45 5.24 18.90 11.72
N VAL A 46 4.73 17.89 11.02
CA VAL A 46 3.51 17.97 10.23
C VAL A 46 2.34 17.52 11.09
N GLU A 47 1.36 18.40 11.22
CA GLU A 47 0.18 18.16 12.05
C GLU A 47 -0.75 17.11 11.46
N PHE A 48 -1.51 16.42 12.31
CA PHE A 48 -2.47 15.41 11.86
C PHE A 48 -3.47 15.94 10.85
N ASP A 49 -4.06 17.13 11.09
CA ASP A 49 -5.03 17.73 10.19
C ASP A 49 -4.41 18.07 8.83
N THR A 50 -3.15 18.51 8.83
CA THR A 50 -2.39 18.78 7.62
C THR A 50 -2.11 17.49 6.84
N LEU A 51 -1.71 16.42 7.53
CA LEU A 51 -1.50 15.10 6.91
C LEU A 51 -2.80 14.53 6.36
N ALA A 52 -3.89 14.62 7.11
CA ALA A 52 -5.22 14.18 6.69
C ALA A 52 -5.66 14.92 5.42
N ALA A 53 -5.55 16.25 5.42
CA ALA A 53 -5.94 17.09 4.29
C ALA A 53 -5.07 16.83 3.05
N GLN A 54 -3.75 16.75 3.18
CA GLN A 54 -2.88 16.62 2.01
C GLN A 54 -2.84 15.19 1.43
N VAL A 55 -3.00 14.16 2.25
CA VAL A 55 -2.87 12.77 1.80
C VAL A 55 -4.21 12.15 1.41
N TRP A 56 -5.31 12.52 2.07
CA TRP A 56 -6.63 11.91 1.86
C TRP A 56 -7.66 12.80 1.18
N ALA A 57 -7.36 14.07 0.86
CA ALA A 57 -8.34 14.95 0.21
C ALA A 57 -8.98 14.29 -1.04
N PRO A 58 -10.32 14.40 -1.19
CA PRO A 58 -11.27 15.18 -0.37
C PRO A 58 -11.84 14.44 0.87
N ALA A 59 -11.37 13.24 1.20
CA ALA A 59 -11.89 12.48 2.34
C ALA A 59 -11.39 13.04 3.67
N VAL A 60 -12.31 13.19 4.63
CA VAL A 60 -11.99 13.53 6.02
C VAL A 60 -11.69 12.24 6.77
N VAL A 61 -10.51 12.16 7.39
CA VAL A 61 -10.05 10.99 8.14
C VAL A 61 -9.58 11.40 9.53
N GLY A 62 -9.77 10.53 10.52
CA GLY A 62 -9.29 10.74 11.88
C GLY A 62 -7.82 10.35 12.08
N GLU A 63 -7.29 10.67 13.26
CA GLU A 63 -5.91 10.38 13.69
C GLU A 63 -5.55 8.88 13.53
N ASP A 64 -6.50 7.97 13.76
CA ASP A 64 -6.30 6.53 13.62
C ASP A 64 -5.89 6.12 12.20
N ALA A 65 -6.49 6.74 11.18
CA ALA A 65 -6.18 6.45 9.78
C ALA A 65 -4.76 6.91 9.41
N VAL A 66 -4.36 8.09 9.90
CA VAL A 66 -3.00 8.61 9.73
C VAL A 66 -2.01 7.69 10.44
N SER A 67 -2.31 7.30 11.67
CA SER A 67 -1.46 6.43 12.49
C SER A 67 -1.30 5.04 11.89
N GLN A 68 -2.38 4.45 11.38
CA GLN A 68 -2.33 3.16 10.67
C GLN A 68 -1.52 3.27 9.38
N ARG A 69 -1.64 4.38 8.64
CA ARG A 69 -0.85 4.59 7.43
C ARG A 69 0.63 4.78 7.73
N VAL A 70 0.97 5.52 8.79
CA VAL A 70 2.36 5.65 9.25
C VAL A 70 2.92 4.29 9.66
N LYS A 71 2.13 3.45 10.33
CA LYS A 71 2.55 2.07 10.67
C LYS A 71 2.89 1.25 9.43
N LEU A 72 2.04 1.28 8.39
CA LEU A 72 2.30 0.60 7.12
C LEU A 72 3.54 1.17 6.41
N LEU A 73 3.71 2.49 6.44
CA LEU A 73 4.88 3.14 5.86
C LEU A 73 6.16 2.71 6.60
N ARG A 74 6.16 2.70 7.93
CA ARG A 74 7.28 2.21 8.74
C ARG A 74 7.62 0.75 8.41
N GLN A 75 6.61 -0.11 8.27
CA GLN A 75 6.83 -1.52 7.87
C GLN A 75 7.49 -1.64 6.48
N ALA A 76 7.04 -0.86 5.50
CA ALA A 76 7.61 -0.88 4.15
C ALA A 76 9.04 -0.31 4.12
N LEU A 77 9.35 0.64 5.01
CA LEU A 77 10.70 1.17 5.19
C LEU A 77 11.58 0.28 6.08
N GLY A 78 11.01 -0.70 6.80
CA GLY A 78 11.75 -1.41 7.86
C GLY A 78 12.15 -0.50 9.03
N ASP A 79 11.34 0.51 9.33
CA ASP A 79 11.51 1.43 10.46
C ASP A 79 10.84 0.88 11.73
N ASP A 80 11.49 1.03 12.89
CA ASP A 80 10.91 0.64 14.18
C ASP A 80 10.29 1.86 14.88
N SER A 81 9.04 1.73 15.33
CA SER A 81 8.37 2.73 16.16
C SER A 81 9.06 3.03 17.49
N ARG A 82 9.76 2.05 18.09
CA ARG A 82 10.46 2.22 19.38
C ARG A 82 11.82 2.90 19.22
N GLN A 83 12.44 2.75 18.05
CA GLN A 83 13.70 3.36 17.68
C GLN A 83 13.59 3.97 16.27
N PRO A 84 12.83 5.08 16.12
CA PRO A 84 12.49 5.63 14.81
C PRO A 84 13.72 6.20 14.11
N ARG A 85 14.09 5.60 12.99
CA ARG A 85 15.19 6.05 12.13
C ARG A 85 14.73 7.09 11.13
N TYR A 86 13.52 6.95 10.58
CA TYR A 86 13.01 7.87 9.55
C TYR A 86 11.88 8.75 10.06
N ILE A 87 10.87 8.17 10.70
CA ILE A 87 9.64 8.89 11.04
C ILE A 87 9.45 8.89 12.55
N ARG A 88 9.52 10.06 13.17
CA ARG A 88 9.22 10.26 14.60
C ARG A 88 7.76 10.64 14.80
N SER A 89 7.17 10.09 15.86
CA SER A 89 5.84 10.49 16.34
C SER A 89 5.97 11.57 17.40
N VAL A 90 5.25 12.67 17.23
CA VAL A 90 5.14 13.76 18.21
C VAL A 90 3.73 13.71 18.81
N ARG A 91 3.64 13.26 20.06
CA ARG A 91 2.37 13.02 20.75
C ARG A 91 1.47 14.25 20.71
N GLY A 92 0.21 14.04 20.33
CA GLY A 92 -0.83 15.08 20.26
C GLY A 92 -0.62 16.15 19.19
N ARG A 93 0.36 15.97 18.29
CA ARG A 93 0.66 16.93 17.21
C ARG A 93 0.69 16.28 15.84
N GLY A 94 1.50 15.25 15.67
CA GLY A 94 1.64 14.59 14.36
C GLY A 94 2.97 13.88 14.18
N TYR A 95 3.56 14.02 13.00
CA TYR A 95 4.74 13.26 12.57
C TYR A 95 5.82 14.16 11.96
N GLN A 96 7.06 13.72 12.06
CA GLN A 96 8.24 14.48 11.64
C GLN A 96 9.30 13.52 11.09
N LEU A 97 10.10 13.95 10.12
CA LEU A 97 11.28 13.17 9.75
C LEU A 97 12.41 13.33 10.78
N CYS A 98 13.10 12.24 11.08
CA CYS A 98 14.27 12.27 11.97
C CYS A 98 15.49 12.93 11.33
N ALA A 99 15.53 13.04 10.00
CA ALA A 99 16.63 13.63 9.24
C ALA A 99 16.11 14.45 8.07
N ALA A 100 16.82 15.54 7.73
CA ALA A 100 16.50 16.35 6.57
C ALA A 100 16.90 15.61 5.28
N PRO A 101 16.02 15.54 4.27
CA PRO A 101 16.38 14.97 2.97
C PRO A 101 17.41 15.87 2.29
N LYS A 102 18.43 15.27 1.68
CA LYS A 102 19.47 15.97 0.95
C LYS A 102 19.26 15.79 -0.56
N PRO A 103 19.44 16.83 -1.38
CA PRO A 103 19.52 16.65 -2.83
C PRO A 103 20.65 15.68 -3.15
N MET A 104 20.32 14.60 -3.87
CA MET A 104 21.35 13.76 -4.43
C MET A 104 21.72 14.38 -5.77
N PRO A 105 22.99 14.76 -6.00
CA PRO A 105 23.40 15.18 -7.32
C PRO A 105 23.05 14.04 -8.29
N PRO A 106 22.53 14.35 -9.49
CA PRO A 106 22.29 13.32 -10.49
C PRO A 106 23.58 12.52 -10.61
N ALA A 107 23.49 11.20 -10.65
CA ALA A 107 24.65 10.36 -10.88
C ALA A 107 25.22 10.75 -12.25
N THR A 108 26.16 11.70 -12.26
CA THR A 108 26.84 12.19 -13.45
C THR A 108 27.65 11.01 -13.96
N GLY A 109 27.13 10.31 -14.97
CA GLY A 109 27.84 9.21 -15.60
C GLY A 109 27.21 7.82 -15.48
N ALA A 110 25.89 7.71 -15.57
CA ALA A 110 25.32 6.53 -16.21
C ALA A 110 24.34 7.01 -17.26
N LEU A 111 24.79 7.03 -18.52
CA LEU A 111 23.90 6.91 -19.66
C LEU A 111 22.98 5.72 -19.34
N HIS A 112 21.75 5.99 -18.90
CA HIS A 112 20.64 5.04 -18.94
C HIS A 112 20.17 4.89 -20.40
N LEU A 113 21.14 4.74 -21.31
CA LEU A 113 20.92 4.27 -22.66
C LEU A 113 21.19 2.77 -22.62
N ARG A 114 20.17 2.00 -23.03
CA ARG A 114 20.09 0.54 -23.08
C ARG A 114 19.69 -0.05 -21.71
N ARG A 115 18.48 -0.59 -21.58
CA ARG A 115 18.09 -1.77 -22.35
C ARG A 115 16.61 -1.73 -22.74
N GLY A 116 16.40 -1.34 -23.98
CA GLY A 116 15.15 -1.55 -24.66
C GLY A 116 14.80 -3.03 -24.76
N ARG A 117 13.51 -3.25 -24.88
CA ARG A 117 12.89 -4.40 -25.54
C ARG A 117 13.55 -4.56 -26.92
N ALA A 118 14.56 -5.43 -27.05
CA ALA A 118 15.14 -5.82 -28.34
C ALA A 118 15.81 -7.20 -28.17
N GLY A 119 15.08 -8.24 -28.55
CA GLY A 119 15.55 -9.63 -28.46
C GLY A 119 14.50 -10.63 -28.94
N VAL A 120 13.83 -10.33 -30.06
CA VAL A 120 13.15 -11.35 -30.87
C VAL A 120 14.16 -11.79 -31.93
N LEU A 121 14.57 -13.07 -31.82
CA LEU A 121 15.05 -13.99 -32.87
C LEU A 121 16.38 -13.69 -33.58
N ALA A 122 17.43 -14.46 -33.22
CA ALA A 122 18.41 -15.01 -34.18
C ALA A 122 19.19 -16.20 -33.57
N GLY A 123 18.99 -17.40 -34.13
CA GLY A 123 19.86 -18.61 -34.14
C GLY A 123 20.37 -19.14 -32.79
N GLY A 124 20.01 -20.33 -32.30
CA GLY A 124 19.95 -21.62 -33.00
C GLY A 124 20.95 -22.56 -32.33
N ILE A 125 20.48 -23.73 -31.86
CA ILE A 125 21.24 -24.82 -31.21
C ILE A 125 21.53 -24.65 -29.70
N ALA A 126 20.45 -24.69 -28.90
CA ALA A 126 20.46 -25.44 -27.64
C ALA A 126 19.12 -26.19 -27.49
N VAL A 127 18.68 -26.82 -28.60
CA VAL A 127 17.34 -27.38 -28.80
C VAL A 127 17.22 -28.85 -28.40
N VAL A 128 18.27 -29.61 -28.08
CA VAL A 128 18.11 -31.08 -27.96
C VAL A 128 18.02 -31.63 -26.52
N ALA A 129 18.30 -30.86 -25.46
CA ALA A 129 18.32 -31.41 -24.09
C ALA A 129 17.11 -31.06 -23.19
N LEU A 130 16.11 -30.31 -23.70
CA LEU A 130 14.88 -29.99 -22.95
C LEU A 130 13.60 -30.21 -23.79
N LEU A 131 13.62 -31.16 -24.74
CA LEU A 131 12.44 -31.56 -25.52
C LEU A 131 11.58 -32.66 -24.84
N GLY A 132 11.99 -33.16 -23.66
CA GLY A 132 11.25 -34.18 -22.90
C GLY A 132 10.34 -33.65 -21.77
N THR A 133 10.58 -32.43 -21.26
CA THR A 133 9.83 -31.89 -20.10
C THR A 133 8.72 -30.91 -20.46
N VAL A 134 8.55 -30.59 -21.74
CA VAL A 134 7.50 -29.67 -22.23
C VAL A 134 6.17 -30.39 -22.54
N LEU A 135 6.14 -31.72 -22.57
CA LEU A 135 4.93 -32.51 -22.80
C LEU A 135 4.10 -32.81 -21.54
N LEU A 136 4.54 -32.35 -20.37
CA LEU A 136 3.85 -32.54 -19.08
C LEU A 136 3.61 -31.22 -18.33
N TRP A 137 3.50 -30.08 -19.04
CA TRP A 137 2.88 -28.90 -18.42
C TRP A 137 1.36 -29.00 -18.56
N PRO A 138 0.61 -29.26 -17.46
CA PRO A 138 -0.84 -29.29 -17.54
C PRO A 138 -1.32 -27.89 -17.93
N ARG A 139 -2.15 -27.82 -18.98
CA ARG A 139 -2.93 -26.63 -19.31
C ARG A 139 -3.84 -26.28 -18.13
N ALA A 140 -3.32 -25.51 -17.18
CA ALA A 140 -4.13 -24.88 -16.15
C ALA A 140 -5.04 -23.87 -16.85
N ARG A 141 -6.33 -24.20 -16.91
CA ARG A 141 -7.37 -23.32 -17.45
C ARG A 141 -7.47 -22.08 -16.55
N PRO A 142 -7.45 -20.84 -17.08
CA PRO A 142 -7.74 -19.67 -16.26
C PRO A 142 -9.18 -19.75 -15.76
N GLY A 143 -9.34 -19.81 -14.44
CA GLY A 143 -10.63 -19.78 -13.75
C GLY A 143 -11.30 -18.42 -13.89
N SER A 144 -12.58 -18.44 -14.23
CA SER A 144 -13.45 -17.28 -14.44
C SER A 144 -13.78 -16.55 -13.11
N PRO A 145 -13.72 -15.21 -13.01
CA PRO A 145 -13.85 -14.45 -11.76
C PRO A 145 -15.28 -14.26 -11.20
N ALA A 146 -16.23 -15.16 -11.49
CA ALA A 146 -17.65 -14.96 -11.14
C ALA A 146 -18.11 -15.61 -9.80
N GLN A 147 -17.20 -16.13 -8.98
CA GLN A 147 -17.57 -16.96 -7.81
C GLN A 147 -17.87 -16.25 -6.47
N PRO A 148 -17.38 -15.03 -6.12
CA PRO A 148 -17.60 -14.53 -4.76
C PRO A 148 -19.03 -14.02 -4.50
N LEU A 149 -19.82 -13.70 -5.55
CA LEU A 149 -21.20 -13.20 -5.39
C LEU A 149 -22.23 -14.32 -5.27
N LEU A 150 -22.05 -15.43 -5.98
CA LEU A 150 -22.91 -16.62 -5.87
C LEU A 150 -22.78 -17.30 -4.50
N GLN A 151 -21.59 -17.27 -3.90
CA GLN A 151 -21.36 -17.86 -2.59
C GLN A 151 -22.03 -17.08 -1.46
N ARG A 152 -22.25 -15.76 -1.62
CA ARG A 152 -23.07 -14.96 -0.68
C ARG A 152 -24.56 -15.22 -0.86
N ALA A 153 -25.05 -15.39 -2.09
CA ALA A 153 -26.46 -15.66 -2.34
C ALA A 153 -26.94 -16.97 -1.68
N ALA A 154 -26.11 -18.02 -1.68
CA ALA A 154 -26.40 -19.27 -0.99
C ALA A 154 -26.52 -19.09 0.54
N HIS A 155 -25.65 -18.28 1.15
CA HIS A 155 -25.69 -18.00 2.59
C HIS A 155 -26.95 -17.24 3.03
N TYR A 156 -27.53 -16.38 2.18
CA TYR A 156 -28.81 -15.71 2.47
C TYR A 156 -30.01 -16.66 2.38
N ALA A 157 -29.97 -17.65 1.49
CA ALA A 157 -31.05 -18.63 1.33
C ALA A 157 -31.21 -19.53 2.56
N GLU A 158 -30.12 -19.88 3.25
CA GLU A 158 -30.17 -20.68 4.48
C GLU A 158 -30.71 -19.91 5.69
N MET A 159 -30.59 -18.59 5.73
CA MET A 159 -31.07 -17.79 6.88
C MET A 159 -32.57 -17.48 6.85
N GLY A 160 -33.25 -17.68 5.71
CA GLY A 160 -34.70 -17.38 5.56
C GLY A 160 -35.67 -18.46 6.07
N GLY A 161 -35.18 -19.60 6.57
CA GLY A 161 -36.00 -20.80 6.83
C GLY A 161 -36.48 -21.03 8.27
N ARG A 162 -36.17 -20.16 9.25
CA ARG A 162 -36.62 -20.35 10.64
C ARG A 162 -37.85 -19.50 10.95
N LYS A 163 -38.96 -20.21 11.14
CA LYS A 163 -40.29 -19.74 11.54
C LYS A 163 -40.23 -18.67 12.63
N GLN A 164 -40.88 -17.54 12.36
CA GLN A 164 -41.18 -16.48 13.31
C GLN A 164 -42.01 -17.04 14.49
N PRO A 165 -41.62 -16.85 15.76
CA PRO A 165 -42.58 -16.93 16.85
C PRO A 165 -43.45 -15.67 16.84
N ALA A 166 -44.76 -15.89 16.93
CA ALA A 166 -45.81 -14.91 16.87
C ALA A 166 -45.60 -13.71 17.83
N TYR A 167 -45.70 -12.50 17.29
CA TYR A 167 -45.87 -11.28 18.07
C TYR A 167 -47.26 -11.32 18.75
N ALA A 168 -47.29 -11.68 20.03
CA ALA A 168 -48.46 -11.45 20.88
C ALA A 168 -48.36 -10.04 21.45
N CYS A 169 -49.33 -9.21 21.08
CA CYS A 169 -49.51 -7.85 21.60
C CYS A 169 -50.34 -7.91 22.88
N PRO A 170 -49.90 -7.33 24.02
CA PRO A 170 -50.79 -7.03 25.13
C PRO A 170 -51.22 -5.56 25.07
N VAL A 171 -52.53 -5.34 24.91
CA VAL A 171 -53.26 -4.07 25.04
C VAL A 171 -54.05 -4.14 26.39
N PRO A 172 -54.33 -3.03 27.08
CA PRO A 172 -54.21 -2.92 28.53
C PRO A 172 -55.53 -2.98 29.31
N ALA A 173 -55.43 -3.15 30.63
CA ALA A 173 -56.39 -2.74 31.65
C ALA A 173 -55.58 -2.46 32.92
N GLY A 174 -55.69 -1.37 33.68
CA GLY A 174 -56.84 -0.52 33.98
C GLY A 174 -56.97 -0.47 35.51
N VAL A 175 -56.74 0.73 36.09
CA VAL A 175 -57.35 1.31 37.30
C VAL A 175 -57.62 0.41 38.53
N ALA A 176 -56.98 0.73 39.68
CA ALA A 176 -57.64 1.01 40.97
C ALA A 176 -56.60 1.06 42.11
N GLY A 177 -56.61 2.15 42.88
CA GLY A 177 -55.78 2.37 44.07
C GLY A 177 -55.69 3.85 44.40
#